data_AF-A0A950WBT7-F1
#
_entry.id   AF-A0A950WBT7-F1
#
_cell.length_a   1.000
_cell.length_b   1.000
_cell.length_c   1.000
_cell.angle_alpha   90.00
_cell.angle_beta   90.00
_cell.angle_gamma   90.00
#
_symmetry.space_group_name_H-M   'P 1'
#
loop_
_entity.id
_entity.type
_entity.pdbx_description
1 polymer ?
#
loop_
_entity_poly.entity_id
_entity_poly.type
_entity_poly.pdbx_seq_one_letter_code
_entity_poly.pdbx_strand_id
1 'polypeptide(L)'
;MDPETQRRAQGKAAELGISFAEYVRRLIASDLGQPQQKADVSIIFDLIDEGPPTDIARDKDKMIGEAVWSDYLRKTGRKASNARNSKKSRR
;
A
#
# COMPACT_ATOMS: atom_id res chain seq x y z
N MET A 1 23.50 -27.15 -19.01
CA MET A 1 24.59 -26.26 -19.46
C MET A 1 25.73 -27.12 -19.95
N ASP A 2 26.46 -26.65 -20.95
CA ASP A 2 27.71 -27.31 -21.32
C ASP A 2 28.74 -27.21 -20.17
N PRO A 3 29.58 -28.25 -19.94
CA PRO A 3 30.59 -28.25 -18.88
C PRO A 3 31.58 -27.07 -18.91
N GLU A 4 31.96 -26.60 -20.09
CA GLU A 4 32.88 -25.48 -20.26
C GLU A 4 32.23 -24.16 -19.81
N THR A 5 30.99 -23.92 -20.23
CA THR A 5 30.19 -22.78 -19.77
C THR A 5 30.03 -22.79 -18.25
N GLN A 6 29.79 -23.96 -17.65
CA GLN A 6 29.67 -24.08 -16.19
C GLN A 6 30.98 -23.71 -15.48
N ARG A 7 32.13 -24.18 -15.98
CA ARG A 7 33.45 -23.83 -15.42
C ARG A 7 33.73 -22.33 -15.49
N ARG A 8 33.44 -21.70 -16.64
CA ARG A 8 33.63 -20.24 -16.82
C ARG A 8 32.74 -19.45 -15.86
N ALA A 9 31.50 -19.86 -15.68
CA ALA A 9 30.57 -19.22 -14.76
C ALA A 9 30.95 -19.41 -13.28
N GLN A 10 31.51 -20.57 -12.91
CA GLN A 10 32.09 -20.76 -11.57
C GLN A 10 33.31 -19.85 -11.34
N GLY A 11 34.18 -19.68 -12.35
CA GLY A 11 35.29 -18.73 -12.29
C GLY A 11 34.82 -17.30 -12.06
N LYS A 12 33.84 -16.84 -12.85
CA LYS A 12 33.19 -15.53 -12.68
C LYS A 12 32.58 -15.35 -11.28
N ALA A 13 31.91 -16.37 -10.75
CA ALA A 13 31.32 -16.32 -9.42
C ALA A 13 32.40 -16.17 -8.33
N ALA A 14 33.53 -16.89 -8.46
CA ALA A 14 34.67 -16.79 -7.56
C ALA A 14 35.35 -15.41 -7.61
N GLU A 15 35.53 -14.84 -8.81
CA GLU A 15 36.05 -13.46 -8.99
C GLU A 15 35.17 -12.42 -8.30
N LEU A 16 33.84 -12.62 -8.31
CA LEU A 16 32.87 -11.74 -7.67
C LEU A 16 32.66 -12.04 -6.17
N GLY A 17 33.30 -13.08 -5.62
CA GLY A 17 33.14 -13.50 -4.22
C GLY A 17 31.72 -13.98 -3.87
N ILE A 18 30.94 -14.45 -4.85
CA ILE A 18 29.57 -14.93 -4.67
C ILE A 18 29.47 -16.42 -5.01
N SER A 19 28.41 -17.06 -4.55
CA SER A 19 28.12 -18.44 -4.95
C SER A 19 27.76 -18.53 -6.45
N PHE A 20 28.02 -19.68 -7.07
CA PHE A 20 27.60 -19.94 -8.44
C PHE A 20 26.09 -19.76 -8.64
N ALA A 21 25.28 -20.22 -7.70
CA ALA A 21 23.83 -20.06 -7.76
C ALA A 21 23.41 -18.58 -7.75
N GLU A 22 24.09 -17.75 -6.96
CA GLU A 22 23.85 -16.31 -6.91
C GLU A 22 24.27 -15.62 -8.22
N TYR A 23 25.40 -16.03 -8.80
CA TYR A 23 25.83 -15.53 -10.11
C TYR A 23 24.77 -15.82 -11.19
N VAL A 24 24.24 -17.04 -11.23
CA VAL A 24 23.18 -17.43 -12.17
C VAL A 24 21.90 -16.64 -11.92
N ARG A 25 21.49 -16.45 -10.66
CA ARG A 25 20.30 -15.63 -10.32
C ARG A 25 20.42 -14.21 -10.81
N ARG A 26 21.58 -13.56 -10.60
CA ARG A 26 21.83 -12.19 -11.07
C ARG A 26 21.83 -12.10 -12.59
N LEU A 27 22.43 -13.09 -13.26
CA LEU A 27 22.44 -13.14 -14.71
C LEU A 27 21.02 -13.23 -15.28
N ILE A 28 20.20 -14.15 -14.73
CA ILE A 28 18.79 -14.30 -15.12
C ILE A 28 18.00 -13.04 -14.82
N ALA A 29 18.18 -12.43 -13.64
CA ALA A 29 17.47 -11.22 -13.25
C ALA A 29 17.87 -10.00 -14.09
N SER A 30 19.11 -9.95 -14.59
CA SER A 30 19.55 -8.92 -15.53
C SER A 30 18.96 -9.12 -16.92
N ASP A 31 18.81 -10.37 -17.36
CA ASP A 31 18.30 -10.72 -18.70
C ASP A 31 16.78 -10.54 -18.80
N LEU A 32 16.05 -11.03 -17.79
CA LEU A 32 14.59 -10.92 -17.73
C LEU A 32 14.09 -9.52 -17.33
N GLY A 33 15.02 -8.65 -16.90
CA GLY A 33 14.70 -7.44 -16.16
C GLY A 33 14.24 -7.75 -14.73
N GLN A 34 14.52 -6.85 -13.78
CA GLN A 34 13.93 -6.98 -12.46
C GLN A 34 12.41 -6.86 -12.63
N PRO A 35 11.59 -7.83 -12.18
CA PRO A 35 10.19 -7.51 -11.96
C PRO A 35 10.20 -6.32 -11.00
N GLN A 36 9.72 -5.16 -11.45
CA GLN A 36 9.41 -4.09 -10.53
C GLN A 36 8.42 -4.71 -9.55
N GLN A 37 8.91 -5.08 -8.37
CA GLN A 37 8.04 -5.27 -7.24
C GLN A 37 7.43 -3.90 -7.04
N LYS A 38 6.22 -3.69 -7.58
CA LYS A 38 5.35 -2.62 -7.14
C LYS A 38 5.10 -2.93 -5.68
N ALA A 39 5.96 -2.40 -4.81
CA ALA A 39 5.68 -2.35 -3.40
C ALA A 39 4.37 -1.59 -3.27
N ASP A 40 3.33 -2.29 -2.79
CA ASP A 40 2.07 -1.64 -2.53
C ASP A 40 2.24 -0.77 -1.29
N VAL A 41 2.45 0.53 -1.52
CA VAL A 41 2.62 1.54 -0.47
C VAL A 41 1.39 1.60 0.43
N SER A 42 0.23 1.12 -0.03
CA SER A 42 -1.01 1.07 0.74
C SER A 42 -0.85 0.27 2.03
N ILE A 43 -0.03 -0.78 2.02
CA ILE A 43 0.24 -1.63 3.19
C ILE A 43 1.04 -0.86 4.25
N ILE A 44 1.95 0.04 3.83
CA ILE A 44 2.80 0.81 4.75
C ILE A 44 2.02 1.99 5.34
N PHE A 45 1.19 2.63 4.52
CA PHE A 45 0.48 3.86 4.86
C PHE A 45 -0.96 3.63 5.33
N ASP A 46 -1.38 2.37 5.55
CA ASP A 46 -2.75 2.00 5.89
C ASP A 46 -3.77 2.69 4.96
N LEU A 47 -3.45 2.72 3.66
CA LEU A 47 -4.36 3.27 2.65
C LEU A 47 -5.41 2.20 2.36
N ILE A 48 -6.62 2.44 2.85
CA ILE A 48 -7.74 1.52 2.71
C ILE A 48 -8.59 1.99 1.52
N ASP A 49 -8.80 1.12 0.53
CA ASP A 49 -9.70 1.37 -0.62
C ASP A 49 -11.15 0.90 -0.33
N GLU A 50 -11.40 0.42 0.89
CA GLU A 50 -12.71 0.02 1.37
C GLU A 50 -13.51 1.23 1.89
N GLY A 51 -14.69 1.46 1.30
CA GLY A 51 -15.63 2.49 1.74
C GLY A 51 -16.34 3.18 0.58
N PRO A 52 -17.35 4.03 0.86
CA PRO A 52 -17.92 4.88 -0.16
C PRO A 52 -16.86 5.89 -0.65
N PRO A 53 -16.81 6.17 -1.97
CA PRO A 53 -15.90 7.17 -2.51
C PRO A 53 -16.15 8.51 -1.83
N THR A 54 -15.08 9.11 -1.28
CA THR A 54 -15.15 10.35 -0.52
C THR A 54 -14.25 11.38 -1.19
N ASP A 55 -14.84 12.52 -1.58
CA ASP A 55 -14.10 13.64 -2.16
C ASP A 55 -13.60 14.56 -1.04
N ILE A 56 -12.43 14.24 -0.49
CA ILE A 56 -11.84 14.99 0.62
C ILE A 56 -11.66 16.47 0.27
N ALA A 57 -11.30 16.78 -0.98
CA ALA A 57 -11.07 18.16 -1.40
C ALA A 57 -12.34 19.01 -1.32
N ARG A 58 -13.49 18.43 -1.68
CA ARG A 58 -14.79 19.09 -1.60
C ARG A 58 -15.41 19.05 -0.20
N ASP A 59 -15.23 17.95 0.53
CA ASP A 59 -15.98 17.69 1.76
C ASP A 59 -15.19 17.95 3.06
N LYS A 60 -13.89 18.30 2.99
CA LYS A 60 -13.01 18.45 4.18
C LYS A 60 -13.63 19.27 5.32
N ASP A 61 -14.27 20.39 5.02
CA ASP A 61 -14.75 21.31 6.05
C ASP A 61 -15.92 20.70 6.82
N LYS A 62 -16.80 19.99 6.10
CA LYS A 62 -17.88 19.21 6.69
C LYS A 62 -17.32 18.06 7.53
N MET A 63 -16.34 17.32 7.03
CA MET A 63 -15.72 16.20 7.74
C MET A 63 -15.06 16.67 9.05
N ILE A 64 -14.30 17.77 9.00
CA ILE A 64 -13.70 18.38 10.19
C ILE A 64 -14.79 18.82 11.17
N GLY A 65 -15.84 19.50 10.69
CA GLY A 65 -16.96 19.93 11.53
C GLY A 65 -17.66 18.77 12.24
N GLU A 66 -17.95 17.68 11.52
CA GLU A 66 -18.55 16.46 12.09
C GLU A 66 -17.63 15.79 13.11
N ALA A 67 -16.33 15.74 12.85
CA ALA A 67 -15.34 15.17 13.77
C ALA A 67 -15.23 15.97 15.07
N VAL A 68 -15.11 17.30 14.97
CA VAL A 68 -15.03 18.21 16.13
C VAL A 68 -16.32 18.14 16.94
N TRP A 69 -17.48 18.14 16.28
CA TRP A 69 -18.77 18.03 16.95
C TRP A 69 -18.93 16.70 17.69
N SER A 70 -18.50 15.59 17.07
CA SER A 70 -18.54 14.26 17.68
C SER A 70 -17.66 14.18 18.93
N ASP A 71 -16.46 14.77 18.89
CA ASP A 71 -15.57 14.85 20.05
C ASP A 71 -16.15 15.72 21.17
N TYR A 72 -16.73 16.87 20.82
CA TYR A 72 -17.43 17.74 21.77
C TYR A 72 -18.57 17.02 22.50
N LEU A 73 -19.39 16.28 21.76
CA LEU A 73 -20.49 15.50 22.31
C LEU A 73 -19.99 14.38 23.25
N ARG A 74 -18.92 13.67 22.86
CA ARG A 74 -18.26 12.68 23.71
C ARG A 74 -17.76 13.28 25.03
N LYS A 75 -17.12 14.46 24.97
CA LYS A 75 -16.60 15.16 26.15
C LYS A 75 -17.70 15.70 27.07
N THR A 76 -18.81 16.13 26.50
CA THR A 76 -19.93 16.73 27.26
C THR A 76 -20.99 15.73 27.69
N GLY A 77 -20.83 14.43 27.37
CA GLY A 77 -21.80 13.39 27.67
C GLY A 77 -23.13 13.53 26.91
N ARG A 78 -23.18 14.41 25.90
CA ARG A 78 -24.38 14.66 25.08
C ARG A 78 -24.39 13.66 23.93
N LYS A 79 -25.53 13.00 23.68
CA LYS A 79 -25.67 12.11 22.52
C LYS A 79 -25.93 12.93 21.25
N ALA A 80 -25.24 12.58 20.17
CA ALA A 80 -25.55 13.12 18.84
C ALA A 80 -26.97 12.69 18.45
N SER A 81 -27.88 13.63 18.24
CA SER A 81 -29.15 13.32 17.61
C SER A 81 -28.90 12.99 16.14
N ASN A 82 -29.25 11.77 15.74
CA ASN A 82 -29.00 11.28 14.39
C ASN A 82 -29.92 12.02 13.40
N ALA A 83 -29.43 13.11 12.81
CA ALA A 83 -30.19 13.99 11.92
C ALA A 83 -30.58 13.35 10.56
N ARG A 84 -30.32 12.05 10.36
CA ARG A 84 -30.65 11.32 9.13
C ARG A 84 -32.12 10.87 9.03
N ASN A 85 -32.92 11.01 10.09
CA ASN A 85 -34.29 10.43 10.13
C ASN A 85 -35.45 11.44 9.98
N SER A 86 -35.23 12.74 9.76
CA SER A 86 -36.31 13.75 9.76
C SER A 86 -36.96 14.02 8.40
N LYS A 87 -36.46 13.45 7.29
CA LYS A 87 -37.00 13.70 5.94
C LYS A 87 -38.07 12.70 5.46
N LYS A 88 -38.40 11.65 6.23
CA LYS A 88 -39.36 10.61 5.79
C LYS A 88 -40.79 10.76 6.35
N SER A 89 -41.07 11.77 7.16
CA SER A 89 -42.38 11.92 7.84
C SER A 89 -43.18 13.18 7.45
N ARG A 90 -43.03 13.65 6.20
CA ARG A 90 -43.93 14.66 5.61
C ARG A 90 -44.22 14.30 4.16
N ARG A 91 -45.05 13.29 3.97
CA ARG A 91 -45.89 13.08 2.78
C ARG A 91 -47.24 12.59 3.25
#